data_AF-A0A536BG08-F1
#
_entry.id   AF-A0A536BG08-F1
#
_cell.length_a   1.000
_cell.length_b   1.000
_cell.length_c   1.000
_cell.angle_alpha   90.00
_cell.angle_beta   90.00
_cell.angle_gamma   90.00
#
_symmetry.space_group_name_H-M   'P 1'
#
loop_
_entity.id
_entity.type
_entity.pdbx_description
1 polymer ?
#
loop_
_entity_poly.entity_id
_entity_poly.type
_entity_poly.pdbx_seq_one_letter_code
_entity_poly.pdbx_strand_id
1 'polypeptide(L)'
;MIEDLDGSCATRPTPVIPLGVIGQLASGRSARETVEVLARSKCLLRPAAYGEGASEVVTVGAYLETGAVLWVDRGFWKIAPVPIDYGYLALLWDMQRGVQRELFFEIWSGGSAGARGYVAIGISGESARMTLHTAPGASQMFARRLDADHVLVTGRKLPERRWGIDSNCCLPGGHEWLWGWTPAGYVLGGERQSRDAYYALSALLGAIDSGHPETASDVATPSAIDAAAVLFGPGLLWTYKASANANEQDQAELLRWNVLPGAAPIAAAAVRYEVARYQPAGPTAVITFERIGDGWLATDVHAGALP
;
A
#
# COMPACT_ATOMS: atom_id res chain seq x y z
N MET A 1 -3.29 31.46 19.01
CA MET A 1 -2.67 32.17 17.87
C MET A 1 -1.56 31.32 17.28
N ILE A 2 -1.01 31.66 16.11
CA ILE A 2 0.08 30.91 15.44
C ILE A 2 1.29 30.71 16.37
N GLU A 3 1.51 31.62 17.31
CA GLU A 3 2.52 31.56 18.37
C GLU A 3 2.32 30.35 19.31
N ASP A 4 1.07 29.96 19.60
CA ASP A 4 0.77 28.78 20.42
C ASP A 4 1.09 27.48 19.67
N LEU A 5 0.89 27.48 18.34
CA LEU A 5 1.27 26.36 17.47
C LEU A 5 2.80 26.23 17.42
N ASP A 6 3.49 27.34 17.14
CA ASP A 6 4.96 27.37 17.11
C ASP A 6 5.58 27.01 18.47
N GLY A 7 5.02 27.51 19.58
CA GLY A 7 5.45 27.16 20.94
C GLY A 7 5.24 25.68 21.27
N SER A 8 4.14 25.09 20.80
CA SER A 8 3.87 23.65 20.98
C SER A 8 4.88 22.77 20.23
N CYS A 9 5.34 23.21 19.06
CA CYS A 9 6.34 22.48 18.27
C CYS A 9 7.77 22.69 18.76
N ALA A 10 8.09 23.86 19.33
CA ALA A 10 9.42 24.15 19.86
C ALA A 10 9.75 23.35 21.14
N THR A 11 8.75 22.84 21.85
CA THR A 11 8.90 22.22 23.18
C THR A 11 8.85 20.69 23.19
N ARG A 12 8.62 20.04 22.04
CA ARG A 12 8.49 18.58 21.96
C ARG A 12 9.52 17.97 21.00
N PRO A 13 10.28 16.93 21.41
CA PRO A 13 11.25 16.25 20.56
C PRO A 13 10.58 15.46 19.41
N THR A 14 9.26 15.26 19.50
CA THR A 14 8.41 14.69 18.46
C THR A 14 7.09 15.49 18.52
N PRO A 15 6.73 16.26 17.46
CA PRO A 15 5.61 17.18 17.51
C PRO A 15 4.26 16.46 17.35
N VAL A 16 3.68 16.03 18.47
CA VAL A 16 2.25 15.66 18.53
C VAL A 16 1.43 16.84 18.04
N ILE A 17 0.69 16.65 16.94
CA ILE A 17 -0.13 17.69 16.32
C ILE A 17 -1.13 18.27 17.33
N PRO A 18 -1.08 19.59 17.63
CA PRO A 18 -1.96 20.20 18.62
C PRO A 18 -3.35 20.45 18.03
N LEU A 19 -4.15 19.37 17.90
CA LEU A 19 -5.46 19.37 17.23
C LEU A 19 -6.38 20.51 17.70
N GLY A 20 -6.40 20.81 19.01
CA GLY A 20 -7.21 21.90 19.56
C GLY A 20 -6.79 23.28 19.05
N VAL A 21 -5.50 23.55 18.92
CA VAL A 21 -4.96 24.82 18.39
C VAL A 21 -5.28 24.94 16.90
N ILE A 22 -5.14 23.84 16.15
CA ILE A 22 -5.47 23.81 14.72
C ILE A 22 -6.98 24.04 14.50
N GLY A 23 -7.84 23.40 15.30
CA GLY A 23 -9.29 23.63 15.23
C GLY A 23 -9.69 25.08 15.51
N GLN A 24 -9.05 25.72 16.50
CA GLN A 24 -9.25 27.15 16.79
C GLN A 24 -8.77 28.05 15.64
N LEU A 25 -7.65 27.70 14.99
CA LEU A 25 -7.15 28.40 13.82
C LEU A 25 -8.03 28.17 12.58
N ALA A 26 -8.77 27.07 12.46
CA ALA A 26 -9.70 26.86 11.36
C ALA A 26 -11.03 27.61 11.55
N SER A 27 -11.44 27.85 12.79
CA SER A 27 -12.73 28.48 13.11
C SER A 27 -12.95 29.80 12.38
N GLY A 28 -14.08 29.90 11.65
CA GLY A 28 -14.47 31.08 10.88
C GLY A 28 -13.68 31.31 9.59
N ARG A 29 -12.84 30.36 9.18
CA ARG A 29 -12.03 30.41 7.97
C ARG A 29 -12.45 29.33 6.97
N SER A 30 -12.26 29.61 5.70
CA SER A 30 -12.26 28.60 4.64
C SER A 30 -11.08 27.64 4.78
N ALA A 31 -11.11 26.52 4.04
CA ALA A 31 -10.00 25.58 3.97
C ALA A 31 -8.72 26.24 3.47
N ARG A 32 -8.83 27.10 2.43
CA ARG A 32 -7.69 27.85 1.87
C ARG A 32 -7.07 28.80 2.89
N GLU A 33 -7.88 29.62 3.56
CA GLU A 33 -7.39 30.53 4.60
C GLU A 33 -6.74 29.77 5.77
N THR A 34 -7.32 28.62 6.15
CA THR A 34 -6.75 27.75 7.17
C THR A 34 -5.35 27.24 6.76
N VAL A 35 -5.20 26.76 5.53
CA VAL A 35 -3.90 26.34 4.97
C VAL A 35 -2.90 27.49 4.93
N GLU A 36 -3.31 28.67 4.48
CA GLU A 36 -2.44 29.85 4.41
C GLU A 36 -1.90 30.27 5.78
N VAL A 37 -2.69 30.12 6.84
CA VAL A 37 -2.27 30.38 8.22
C VAL A 37 -1.33 29.28 8.71
N LEU A 38 -1.69 28.01 8.54
CA LEU A 38 -0.89 26.87 9.00
C LEU A 38 0.46 26.78 8.29
N ALA A 39 0.51 27.12 6.99
CA ALA A 39 1.74 27.11 6.19
C ALA A 39 2.79 28.12 6.66
N ARG A 40 2.41 29.12 7.46
CA ARG A 40 3.34 30.10 8.06
C ARG A 40 3.97 29.61 9.37
N SER A 41 3.52 28.47 9.90
CA SER A 41 4.05 27.92 11.15
C SER A 41 5.48 27.40 10.99
N LYS A 42 6.26 27.47 12.06
CA LYS A 42 7.59 26.86 12.18
C LYS A 42 7.56 25.34 12.40
N CYS A 43 6.38 24.74 12.53
CA CYS A 43 6.17 23.31 12.80
C CYS A 43 6.47 22.37 11.61
N LEU A 44 6.99 22.88 10.48
CA LEU A 44 7.24 22.10 9.25
C LEU A 44 6.02 21.29 8.76
N LEU A 45 4.82 21.80 9.03
CA LEU A 45 3.57 21.15 8.61
C LEU A 45 3.43 21.20 7.09
N ARG A 46 2.75 20.19 6.53
CA ARG A 46 2.32 20.15 5.13
C ARG A 46 0.80 20.23 5.05
N PRO A 47 0.20 21.41 5.28
CA PRO A 47 -1.24 21.57 5.17
C PRO A 47 -1.69 21.59 3.70
N ALA A 48 -2.83 20.98 3.39
CA ALA A 48 -3.46 21.05 2.08
C ALA A 48 -4.98 21.20 2.21
N ALA A 49 -5.59 21.91 1.26
CA ALA A 49 -7.02 22.18 1.23
C ALA A 49 -7.66 21.49 0.02
N TYR A 50 -8.85 20.93 0.22
CA TYR A 50 -9.65 20.26 -0.80
C TYR A 50 -11.12 20.66 -0.66
N GLY A 51 -11.87 20.56 -1.76
CA GLY A 51 -13.30 20.87 -1.78
C GLY A 51 -13.63 22.35 -1.63
N GLU A 52 -14.92 22.66 -1.58
CA GLU A 52 -15.47 24.01 -1.40
C GLU A 52 -16.76 23.97 -0.53
N GLY A 53 -17.02 25.07 0.20
CA GLY A 53 -18.18 25.20 1.08
C GLY A 53 -18.32 24.06 2.09
N ALA A 54 -19.47 23.38 2.11
CA ALA A 54 -19.72 22.27 3.04
C ALA A 54 -18.87 21.01 2.76
N SER A 55 -18.17 20.95 1.61
CA SER A 55 -17.27 19.85 1.26
C SER A 55 -15.80 20.15 1.62
N GLU A 56 -15.51 21.29 2.24
CA GLU A 56 -14.15 21.67 2.60
C GLU A 56 -13.48 20.65 3.52
N VAL A 57 -12.24 20.32 3.17
CA VAL A 57 -11.35 19.43 3.91
C VAL A 57 -9.99 20.08 4.00
N VAL A 58 -9.37 20.02 5.18
CA VAL A 58 -7.95 20.36 5.35
C VAL A 58 -7.22 19.14 5.86
N THR A 59 -6.13 18.75 5.20
CA THR A 59 -5.19 17.78 5.77
C THR A 59 -4.02 18.52 6.37
N VAL A 60 -3.45 17.97 7.44
CA VAL A 60 -2.22 18.46 8.05
C VAL A 60 -1.31 17.26 8.30
N GLY A 61 -0.23 17.15 7.54
CA GLY A 61 0.82 16.18 7.81
C GLY A 61 1.94 16.78 8.66
N ALA A 62 2.37 16.06 9.69
CA ALA A 62 3.64 16.27 10.37
C ALA A 62 4.62 15.20 9.91
N TYR A 63 5.80 15.60 9.44
CA TYR A 63 6.87 14.67 9.09
C TYR A 63 7.23 13.85 10.34
N LEU A 64 7.31 12.51 10.20
CA LEU A 64 7.65 11.54 11.26
C LEU A 64 6.53 11.21 12.29
N GLU A 65 5.25 11.53 12.04
CA GLU A 65 4.20 11.41 13.06
C GLU A 65 2.76 11.16 12.56
N THR A 66 1.79 11.30 13.47
CA THR A 66 0.34 11.32 13.22
C THR A 66 -0.04 12.63 12.50
N GLY A 67 -0.80 12.54 11.42
CA GLY A 67 -1.44 13.68 10.76
C GLY A 67 -2.81 14.04 11.34
N ALA A 68 -3.48 14.98 10.70
CA ALA A 68 -4.87 15.32 10.99
C ALA A 68 -5.67 15.55 9.71
N VAL A 69 -6.96 15.25 9.79
CA VAL A 69 -7.96 15.67 8.82
C VAL A 69 -8.97 16.57 9.52
N LEU A 70 -9.28 17.68 8.88
CA LEU A 70 -10.34 18.60 9.28
C LEU A 70 -11.41 18.60 8.21
N TRP A 71 -12.67 18.71 8.61
CA TRP A 71 -13.80 18.81 7.70
C TRP A 71 -14.89 19.71 8.27
N VAL A 72 -15.77 20.20 7.41
CA VAL A 72 -16.93 21.01 7.81
C VAL A 72 -18.14 20.11 8.05
N ASP A 73 -18.79 20.25 9.20
CA ASP A 73 -20.11 19.69 9.49
C ASP A 73 -21.05 20.79 9.99
N ARG A 74 -22.17 20.99 9.29
CA ARG A 74 -23.18 22.03 9.59
C ARG A 74 -22.59 23.43 9.83
N GLY A 75 -21.53 23.78 9.09
CA GLY A 75 -20.85 25.08 9.20
C GLY A 75 -19.78 25.16 10.30
N PHE A 76 -19.50 24.07 11.01
CA PHE A 76 -18.47 24.00 12.04
C PHE A 76 -17.33 23.08 11.62
N TRP A 77 -16.09 23.51 11.89
CA TRP A 77 -14.92 22.66 11.69
C TRP A 77 -14.87 21.54 12.73
N LYS A 78 -14.64 20.33 12.23
CA LYS A 78 -14.33 19.12 13.00
C LYS A 78 -12.91 18.68 12.67
N ILE A 79 -12.28 17.92 13.56
CA ILE A 79 -10.90 17.46 13.40
C ILE A 79 -10.73 16.05 13.97
N ALA A 80 -9.95 15.22 13.29
CA ALA A 80 -9.57 13.89 13.74
C ALA A 80 -8.10 13.60 13.41
N PRO A 81 -7.38 12.85 14.28
CA PRO A 81 -6.04 12.38 13.98
C PRO A 81 -6.07 11.30 12.89
N VAL A 82 -4.99 11.19 12.13
CA VAL A 82 -4.79 10.20 11.06
C VAL A 82 -3.39 9.60 11.16
N PRO A 83 -3.23 8.27 11.19
CA PRO A 83 -1.89 7.67 11.16
C PRO A 83 -1.23 7.93 9.81
N ILE A 84 0.00 8.48 9.83
CA ILE A 84 0.82 8.71 8.63
C ILE A 84 2.21 8.08 8.81
N ASP A 85 2.76 8.10 10.04
CA ASP A 85 4.11 7.71 10.49
C ASP A 85 5.25 8.48 9.81
N TYR A 86 5.22 8.66 8.49
CA TYR A 86 6.19 9.44 7.74
C TYR A 86 5.61 9.93 6.41
N GLY A 87 5.44 11.25 6.28
CA GLY A 87 5.00 11.87 5.03
C GLY A 87 3.91 12.91 5.23
N TYR A 88 3.08 13.08 4.20
CA TYR A 88 1.87 13.90 4.24
C TYR A 88 0.74 13.24 3.43
N LEU A 89 -0.50 13.63 3.73
CA LEU A 89 -1.68 13.12 3.04
C LEU A 89 -1.93 13.91 1.75
N ALA A 90 -2.04 13.20 0.64
CA ALA A 90 -2.59 13.73 -0.60
C ALA A 90 -3.94 13.06 -0.89
N LEU A 91 -5.00 13.85 -1.06
CA LEU A 91 -6.32 13.30 -1.40
C LEU A 91 -6.31 12.72 -2.82
N LEU A 92 -6.66 11.45 -2.95
CA LEU A 92 -6.83 10.77 -4.24
C LEU A 92 -8.29 10.75 -4.67
N TRP A 93 -9.18 10.32 -3.77
CA TRP A 93 -10.60 10.18 -4.06
C TRP A 93 -11.45 10.77 -2.95
N ASP A 94 -12.53 11.42 -3.36
CA ASP A 94 -13.59 11.92 -2.49
C ASP A 94 -14.90 11.34 -3.01
N MET A 95 -15.53 10.49 -2.19
CA MET A 95 -16.63 9.64 -2.62
C MET A 95 -17.80 9.72 -1.67
N GLN A 96 -19.01 9.76 -2.20
CA GLN A 96 -20.21 9.56 -1.40
C GLN A 96 -20.54 8.06 -1.28
N ARG A 97 -20.70 7.58 -0.04
CA ARG A 97 -21.01 6.20 0.36
C ARG A 97 -22.30 6.17 1.16
N GLY A 98 -23.45 6.23 0.47
CA GLY A 98 -24.74 6.37 1.12
C GLY A 98 -24.80 7.68 1.92
N VAL A 99 -24.91 7.59 3.25
CA VAL A 99 -24.91 8.75 4.16
C VAL A 99 -23.51 9.21 4.58
N GLN A 100 -22.48 8.41 4.31
CA GLN A 100 -21.10 8.69 4.68
C GLN A 100 -20.34 9.30 3.49
N ARG A 101 -19.45 10.25 3.75
CA ARG A 101 -18.44 10.71 2.78
C ARG A 101 -17.14 9.97 3.04
N GLU A 102 -16.52 9.38 2.03
CA GLU A 102 -15.27 8.63 2.15
C GLU A 102 -14.15 9.38 1.42
N LEU A 103 -13.12 9.74 2.17
CA LEU A 103 -11.92 10.39 1.68
C LEU A 103 -10.79 9.37 1.63
N PHE A 104 -10.23 9.15 0.44
CA PHE A 104 -9.13 8.22 0.22
C PHE A 104 -7.85 9.01 -0.02
N PHE A 105 -6.85 8.81 0.83
CA PHE A 105 -5.59 9.53 0.79
C PHE A 105 -4.43 8.60 0.49
N GLU A 106 -3.47 9.15 -0.24
CA GLU A 106 -2.12 8.63 -0.38
C GLU A 106 -1.20 9.23 0.68
N ILE A 107 -0.34 8.40 1.27
CA ILE A 107 0.71 8.82 2.20
C ILE A 107 1.99 9.05 1.39
N TRP A 108 2.30 10.31 1.10
CA TRP A 108 3.45 10.72 0.30
C TRP A 108 4.71 10.89 1.12
N SER A 109 5.81 10.26 0.68
CA SER A 109 7.14 10.44 1.29
C SER A 109 7.81 11.78 1.00
N GLY A 110 7.36 12.52 -0.02
CA GLY A 110 8.03 13.73 -0.50
C GLY A 110 9.36 13.51 -1.25
N GLY A 111 9.76 12.26 -1.51
CA GLY A 111 11.00 11.89 -2.21
C GLY A 111 10.81 10.82 -3.28
N SER A 112 11.91 10.22 -3.77
CA SER A 112 11.91 9.22 -4.84
C SER A 112 11.23 7.90 -4.49
N ALA A 113 10.91 7.67 -3.22
CA ALA A 113 10.17 6.49 -2.75
C ALA A 113 8.69 6.51 -3.16
N GLY A 114 8.16 7.66 -3.60
CA GLY A 114 6.76 7.81 -3.98
C GLY A 114 5.81 7.65 -2.78
N ALA A 115 4.70 6.96 -3.02
CA ALA A 115 3.71 6.62 -2.01
C ALA A 115 4.21 5.51 -1.07
N ARG A 116 3.91 5.66 0.22
CA ARG A 116 4.32 4.73 1.28
C ARG A 116 3.17 4.04 1.99
N GLY A 117 1.94 4.32 1.56
CA GLY A 117 0.72 3.81 2.18
C GLY A 117 -0.51 4.55 1.67
N TYR A 118 -1.67 4.00 2.00
CA TYR A 118 -2.97 4.57 1.76
C TYR A 118 -3.81 4.53 3.03
N VAL A 119 -4.60 5.57 3.24
CA VAL A 119 -5.58 5.65 4.33
C VAL A 119 -6.91 6.12 3.78
N ALA A 120 -7.99 5.43 4.13
CA ALA A 120 -9.34 5.88 3.84
C ALA A 120 -10.03 6.31 5.14
N ILE A 121 -10.72 7.44 5.09
CA ILE A 121 -11.43 8.03 6.22
C ILE A 121 -12.88 8.23 5.83
N GLY A 122 -13.75 7.54 6.55
CA GLY A 122 -15.19 7.73 6.52
C GLY A 122 -15.63 8.85 7.44
N ILE A 123 -16.31 9.86 6.89
CA ILE A 123 -16.90 10.99 7.62
C ILE A 123 -18.42 10.82 7.63
N SER A 124 -19.00 10.88 8.82
CA SER A 124 -20.44 10.87 9.05
C SER A 124 -20.79 11.91 10.12
N GLY A 125 -21.20 13.10 9.66
CA GLY A 125 -21.49 14.25 10.51
C GLY A 125 -20.28 14.64 11.36
N GLU A 126 -20.40 14.48 12.68
CA GLU A 126 -19.36 14.85 13.65
C GLU A 126 -18.26 13.80 13.84
N SER A 127 -18.39 12.63 13.22
CA SER A 127 -17.44 11.52 13.40
C SER A 127 -16.62 11.26 12.14
N ALA A 128 -15.34 10.95 12.34
CA ALA A 128 -14.46 10.39 11.34
C ALA A 128 -13.96 9.03 11.82
N ARG A 129 -13.96 8.04 10.92
CA ARG A 129 -13.47 6.70 11.20
C ARG A 129 -12.56 6.25 10.08
N MET A 130 -11.42 5.68 10.43
CA MET A 130 -10.55 5.04 9.46
C MET A 130 -11.24 3.79 8.89
N THR A 131 -11.40 3.74 7.57
CA THR A 131 -12.03 2.61 6.85
C THR A 131 -10.99 1.75 6.12
N LEU A 132 -9.77 2.25 5.91
CA LEU A 132 -8.64 1.51 5.37
C LEU A 132 -7.35 2.10 5.93
N HIS A 133 -6.37 1.25 6.22
CA HIS A 133 -4.99 1.66 6.45
C HIS A 133 -4.06 0.57 5.92
N THR A 134 -3.38 0.80 4.80
CA THR A 134 -2.46 -0.19 4.20
C THR A 134 -1.07 -0.17 4.82
N ALA A 135 -0.97 0.49 5.98
CA ALA A 135 0.19 0.67 6.85
C ALA A 135 1.38 1.44 6.25
N PRO A 136 2.14 2.18 7.09
CA PRO A 136 3.24 3.02 6.63
C PRO A 136 4.57 2.26 6.61
N GLY A 137 5.43 2.58 5.66
CA GLY A 137 6.78 2.00 5.54
C GLY A 137 7.03 1.25 4.24
N ALA A 138 5.98 1.01 3.44
CA ALA A 138 6.11 0.53 2.08
C ALA A 138 6.81 1.58 1.18
N SER A 139 7.31 1.12 0.03
CA SER A 139 7.89 1.94 -1.03
C SER A 139 7.14 1.66 -2.33
N GLN A 140 6.97 2.71 -3.14
CA GLN A 140 6.40 2.63 -4.49
C GLN A 140 5.04 1.92 -4.52
N MET A 141 4.14 2.34 -3.63
CA MET A 141 2.78 1.88 -3.68
C MET A 141 1.99 2.61 -4.77
N PHE A 142 0.95 1.95 -5.27
CA PHE A 142 -0.02 2.50 -6.21
C PHE A 142 -1.42 2.05 -5.77
N ALA A 143 -2.40 2.94 -5.86
CA ALA A 143 -3.80 2.58 -5.66
C ALA A 143 -4.59 2.86 -6.94
N ARG A 144 -5.43 1.91 -7.31
CA ARG A 144 -6.36 2.03 -8.45
C ARG A 144 -7.74 1.61 -7.98
N ARG A 145 -8.71 2.49 -8.16
CA ARG A 145 -10.12 2.15 -8.00
C ARG A 145 -10.56 1.30 -9.19
N LEU A 146 -11.12 0.12 -8.93
CA LEU A 146 -11.61 -0.77 -9.98
C LEU A 146 -13.07 -0.46 -10.30
N ASP A 147 -13.88 -0.24 -9.27
CA ASP A 147 -15.30 0.07 -9.39
C ASP A 147 -15.81 0.89 -8.18
N ALA A 148 -17.12 0.88 -7.95
CA ALA A 148 -17.71 1.55 -6.81
C ALA A 148 -17.09 1.10 -5.50
N ASP A 149 -16.91 -0.19 -5.27
CA ASP A 149 -16.66 -0.84 -3.98
C ASP A 149 -15.25 -1.45 -3.85
N HIS A 150 -14.51 -1.56 -4.96
CA HIS A 150 -13.23 -2.24 -4.98
C HIS A 150 -12.06 -1.30 -5.26
N VAL A 151 -11.04 -1.41 -4.41
CA VAL A 151 -9.76 -0.74 -4.57
C VAL A 151 -8.66 -1.77 -4.68
N LEU A 152 -7.88 -1.67 -5.74
CA LEU A 152 -6.61 -2.37 -5.90
C LEU A 152 -5.51 -1.52 -5.27
N VAL A 153 -4.77 -2.11 -4.35
CA VAL A 153 -3.54 -1.54 -3.83
C VAL A 153 -2.38 -2.41 -4.30
N THR A 154 -1.42 -1.82 -4.97
CA THR A 154 -0.20 -2.46 -5.46
C THR A 154 0.98 -1.90 -4.68
N GLY A 155 1.98 -2.72 -4.40
CA GLY A 155 3.18 -2.22 -3.74
C GLY A 155 4.28 -3.25 -3.68
N ARG A 156 5.43 -2.83 -3.17
CA ARG A 156 6.59 -3.71 -2.99
C ARG A 156 6.58 -4.46 -1.66
N LYS A 157 5.89 -3.96 -0.63
CA LYS A 157 5.96 -4.50 0.75
C LYS A 157 4.75 -4.09 1.59
N LEU A 158 4.28 -4.96 2.49
CA LEU A 158 3.41 -4.58 3.62
C LEU A 158 4.06 -4.92 4.97
N PRO A 159 3.74 -4.24 6.07
CA PRO A 159 4.37 -4.48 7.37
C PRO A 159 4.04 -5.83 8.02
N GLU A 160 2.89 -6.43 7.68
CA GLU A 160 2.44 -7.74 8.17
C GLU A 160 2.73 -8.88 7.19
N ARG A 161 3.14 -8.55 5.96
CA ARG A 161 3.62 -9.45 4.90
C ARG A 161 4.79 -8.79 4.17
N ARG A 162 5.97 -8.81 4.80
CA ARG A 162 7.10 -7.92 4.52
C ARG A 162 7.92 -8.22 3.26
N TRP A 163 7.41 -9.06 2.37
CA TRP A 163 8.28 -9.81 1.47
C TRP A 163 7.90 -9.64 0.02
N GLY A 164 8.12 -8.45 -0.53
CA GLY A 164 8.34 -8.31 -1.96
C GLY A 164 9.76 -7.83 -2.23
N ILE A 165 10.25 -8.16 -3.41
CA ILE A 165 11.60 -7.82 -3.85
C ILE A 165 11.70 -6.29 -4.01
N ASP A 166 12.40 -5.60 -3.10
CA ASP A 166 12.59 -4.14 -3.17
C ASP A 166 13.56 -3.74 -4.30
N SER A 167 14.32 -4.69 -4.84
CA SER A 167 15.31 -4.44 -5.90
C SER A 167 14.74 -4.44 -7.33
N ASN A 168 13.44 -4.63 -7.52
CA ASN A 168 12.87 -4.81 -8.86
C ASN A 168 12.23 -3.52 -9.40
N CYS A 169 13.03 -2.63 -10.01
CA CYS A 169 12.60 -1.32 -10.50
C CYS A 169 11.82 -1.31 -11.83
N CYS A 170 11.64 -2.45 -12.50
CA CYS A 170 11.11 -2.48 -13.87
C CYS A 170 10.03 -3.55 -14.14
N LEU A 171 9.49 -4.22 -13.12
CA LEU A 171 8.38 -5.18 -13.29
C LEU A 171 7.09 -4.68 -12.59
N PRO A 172 5.90 -5.07 -13.08
CA PRO A 172 4.62 -4.73 -12.44
C PRO A 172 4.65 -5.15 -10.96
N GLY A 173 4.17 -4.26 -10.09
CA GLY A 173 4.47 -4.24 -8.65
C GLY A 173 4.37 -5.60 -7.97
N GLY A 174 5.36 -5.91 -7.13
CA GLY A 174 5.58 -7.27 -6.61
C GLY A 174 4.42 -7.86 -5.80
N HIS A 175 3.45 -7.06 -5.36
CA HIS A 175 2.25 -7.51 -4.65
C HIS A 175 1.03 -6.67 -5.02
N GLU A 176 -0.14 -7.31 -5.04
CA GLU A 176 -1.44 -6.71 -5.27
C GLU A 176 -2.46 -7.21 -4.26
N TRP A 177 -3.12 -6.27 -3.60
CA TRP A 177 -4.16 -6.49 -2.60
C TRP A 177 -5.46 -5.89 -3.07
N LEU A 178 -6.49 -6.72 -3.10
CA LEU A 178 -7.83 -6.29 -3.36
C LEU A 178 -8.54 -5.97 -2.06
N TRP A 179 -9.01 -4.73 -1.96
CA TRP A 179 -9.82 -4.27 -0.85
C TRP A 179 -11.26 -4.09 -1.32
N GLY A 180 -12.18 -4.79 -0.68
CA GLY A 180 -13.62 -4.65 -0.90
C GLY A 180 -14.24 -3.79 0.19
N TRP A 181 -15.03 -2.80 -0.20
CA TRP A 181 -15.74 -1.93 0.73
C TRP A 181 -16.91 -2.68 1.40
N THR A 182 -17.07 -2.44 2.69
CA THR A 182 -18.24 -2.84 3.48
C THR A 182 -18.69 -1.66 4.34
N PRO A 183 -19.91 -1.68 4.92
CA PRO A 183 -20.31 -0.67 5.90
C PRO A 183 -19.35 -0.57 7.11
N ALA A 184 -18.65 -1.67 7.43
CA ALA A 184 -17.64 -1.74 8.48
C ALA A 184 -16.24 -1.30 8.03
N GLY A 185 -16.06 -0.90 6.77
CA GLY A 185 -14.79 -0.45 6.18
C GLY A 185 -14.31 -1.39 5.07
N TYR A 186 -13.13 -1.09 4.52
CA TYR A 186 -12.49 -1.97 3.55
C TYR A 186 -11.98 -3.23 4.24
N VAL A 187 -12.28 -4.37 3.66
CA VAL A 187 -11.76 -5.68 4.05
C VAL A 187 -10.91 -6.24 2.93
N LEU A 188 -9.85 -6.95 3.28
CA LEU A 188 -9.01 -7.63 2.30
C LEU A 188 -9.84 -8.76 1.66
N GLY A 189 -10.22 -8.58 0.40
CA GLY A 189 -11.01 -9.55 -0.37
C GLY A 189 -10.14 -10.60 -1.07
N GLY A 190 -8.85 -10.33 -1.24
CA GLY A 190 -7.90 -11.29 -1.78
C GLY A 190 -6.55 -10.66 -2.12
N GLU A 191 -5.59 -11.53 -2.39
CA GLU A 191 -4.23 -11.14 -2.75
C GLU A 191 -3.82 -11.86 -4.03
N ARG A 192 -3.09 -11.16 -4.91
CA ARG A 192 -2.80 -11.70 -6.24
C ARG A 192 -1.86 -12.89 -6.22
N GLN A 193 -0.99 -13.02 -5.22
CA GLN A 193 -0.12 -14.18 -5.06
C GLN A 193 -0.87 -15.51 -4.90
N SER A 194 -2.10 -15.48 -4.36
CA SER A 194 -2.92 -16.70 -4.29
C SER A 194 -3.48 -17.12 -5.65
N ARG A 195 -3.42 -16.25 -6.67
CA ARG A 195 -4.10 -16.43 -7.97
C ARG A 195 -3.17 -16.44 -9.17
N ASP A 196 -1.98 -15.87 -9.02
CA ASP A 196 -1.01 -15.65 -10.09
C ASP A 196 0.37 -16.15 -9.63
N ALA A 197 0.95 -17.06 -10.41
CA ALA A 197 2.24 -17.68 -10.09
C ALA A 197 3.39 -16.66 -10.07
N TYR A 198 3.29 -15.56 -10.81
CA TYR A 198 4.30 -14.50 -10.81
C TYR A 198 4.30 -13.72 -9.49
N TYR A 199 3.12 -13.49 -8.92
CA TYR A 199 3.00 -12.82 -7.62
C TYR A 199 3.38 -13.78 -6.47
N ALA A 200 3.10 -15.09 -6.60
CA ALA A 200 3.61 -16.11 -5.70
C ALA A 200 5.15 -16.18 -5.72
N LEU A 201 5.76 -16.10 -6.91
CA LEU A 201 7.21 -15.97 -7.09
C LEU A 201 7.75 -14.72 -6.38
N SER A 202 7.13 -13.57 -6.62
CA SER A 202 7.57 -12.29 -6.03
C SER A 202 7.54 -12.33 -4.50
N ALA A 203 6.53 -12.98 -3.91
CA ALA A 203 6.40 -13.21 -2.48
C ALA A 203 7.52 -14.14 -1.93
N LEU A 204 7.74 -15.29 -2.57
CA LEU A 204 8.80 -16.23 -2.18
C LEU A 204 10.19 -15.58 -2.23
N LEU A 205 10.52 -14.90 -3.34
CA LEU A 205 11.80 -14.24 -3.51
C LEU A 205 12.00 -13.08 -2.52
N GLY A 206 10.94 -12.34 -2.21
CA GLY A 206 10.98 -11.33 -1.16
C GLY A 206 11.27 -11.94 0.22
N ALA A 207 10.76 -13.15 0.50
CA ALA A 207 10.93 -13.78 1.81
C ALA A 207 12.38 -14.23 1.99
N ILE A 208 12.97 -14.75 0.92
CA ILE A 208 14.39 -15.11 0.84
C ILE A 208 15.28 -13.87 0.99
N ASP A 209 15.03 -12.81 0.23
CA ASP A 209 15.80 -11.55 0.30
C ASP A 209 15.77 -10.94 1.70
N SER A 210 14.66 -11.10 2.42
CA SER A 210 14.51 -10.63 3.79
C SER A 210 15.16 -11.50 4.87
N GLY A 211 15.68 -12.67 4.51
CA GLY A 211 16.23 -13.64 5.47
C GLY A 211 15.18 -14.39 6.28
N HIS A 212 13.92 -14.39 5.85
CA HIS A 212 12.79 -15.04 6.51
C HIS A 212 12.00 -15.98 5.57
N PRO A 213 12.65 -16.95 4.92
CA PRO A 213 12.01 -17.82 3.92
C PRO A 213 10.83 -18.65 4.48
N GLU A 214 10.79 -18.91 5.79
CA GLU A 214 9.70 -19.62 6.48
C GLU A 214 8.34 -18.93 6.35
N THR A 215 8.35 -17.62 6.11
CA THR A 215 7.15 -16.81 5.98
C THR A 215 6.46 -16.94 4.62
N ALA A 216 7.09 -17.62 3.66
CA ALA A 216 6.52 -17.91 2.34
C ALA A 216 5.69 -19.21 2.29
N SER A 217 5.30 -19.76 3.43
CA SER A 217 4.56 -21.04 3.53
C SER A 217 3.18 -21.05 2.85
N ASP A 218 2.63 -19.87 2.52
CA ASP A 218 1.38 -19.72 1.78
C ASP A 218 1.58 -19.68 0.25
N VAL A 219 2.83 -19.57 -0.21
CA VAL A 219 3.22 -19.50 -1.64
C VAL A 219 4.29 -20.53 -2.02
N ALA A 220 4.76 -21.34 -1.08
CA ALA A 220 5.78 -22.36 -1.31
C ALA A 220 5.63 -23.56 -0.37
N THR A 221 5.93 -24.76 -0.88
CA THR A 221 6.04 -25.98 -0.08
C THR A 221 7.31 -25.96 0.79
N PRO A 222 7.35 -26.67 1.93
CA PRO A 222 8.55 -26.73 2.76
C PRO A 222 9.81 -27.14 2.01
N SER A 223 9.72 -28.13 1.12
CA SER A 223 10.86 -28.58 0.29
C SER A 223 11.35 -27.49 -0.68
N ALA A 224 10.44 -26.72 -1.27
CA ALA A 224 10.81 -25.61 -2.14
C ALA A 224 11.44 -24.46 -1.34
N ILE A 225 10.95 -24.18 -0.13
CA ILE A 225 11.53 -23.19 0.78
C ILE A 225 12.96 -23.59 1.14
N ASP A 226 13.19 -24.83 1.56
CA ASP A 226 14.51 -25.35 1.92
C ASP A 226 15.48 -25.29 0.73
N ALA A 227 15.05 -25.75 -0.44
CA ALA A 227 15.85 -25.71 -1.65
C ALA A 227 16.17 -24.26 -2.08
N ALA A 228 15.20 -23.36 -2.01
CA ALA A 228 15.39 -21.95 -2.31
C ALA A 228 16.35 -21.28 -1.32
N ALA A 229 16.25 -21.56 -0.02
CA ALA A 229 17.16 -21.00 0.98
C ALA A 229 18.60 -21.48 0.79
N VAL A 230 18.81 -22.73 0.34
CA VAL A 230 20.14 -23.28 0.03
C VAL A 230 20.73 -22.65 -1.23
N LEU A 231 19.92 -22.52 -2.29
CA LEU A 231 20.37 -21.99 -3.58
C LEU A 231 20.54 -20.46 -3.55
N PHE A 232 19.60 -19.79 -2.89
CA PHE A 232 19.53 -18.34 -2.75
C PHE A 232 19.82 -17.96 -1.28
N GLY A 233 21.10 -17.85 -0.93
CA GLY A 233 21.52 -16.99 0.21
C GLY A 233 21.16 -15.49 0.05
N PRO A 234 21.61 -14.61 0.97
CA PRO A 234 21.26 -13.19 0.96
C PRO A 234 21.77 -12.46 -0.29
N GLY A 235 20.98 -11.52 -0.80
CA GLY A 235 21.34 -10.68 -1.95
C GLY A 235 20.20 -10.46 -2.94
N LEU A 236 20.38 -9.51 -3.86
CA LEU A 236 19.33 -9.09 -4.78
C LEU A 236 19.04 -10.18 -5.83
N LEU A 237 17.81 -10.70 -5.84
CA LEU A 237 17.32 -11.71 -6.79
C LEU A 237 16.54 -11.07 -7.95
N TRP A 238 16.67 -11.64 -9.15
CA TRP A 238 16.04 -11.15 -10.38
C TRP A 238 15.46 -12.30 -11.20
N THR A 239 14.31 -12.10 -11.85
CA THR A 239 13.70 -13.08 -12.76
C THR A 239 13.93 -12.70 -14.23
N TYR A 240 14.46 -13.63 -15.03
CA TYR A 240 14.89 -13.37 -16.41
C TYR A 240 13.92 -13.90 -17.46
N LYS A 241 13.23 -15.01 -17.17
CA LYS A 241 12.36 -15.70 -18.14
C LYS A 241 11.23 -16.44 -17.43
N ALA A 242 10.03 -16.32 -17.97
CA ALA A 242 8.97 -17.29 -17.75
C ALA A 242 8.84 -18.16 -19.01
N SER A 243 8.56 -19.45 -18.87
CA SER A 243 8.31 -20.30 -20.04
C SER A 243 7.00 -19.87 -20.74
N ALA A 244 7.13 -19.18 -21.89
CA ALA A 244 6.16 -18.88 -22.96
C ALA A 244 4.76 -18.31 -22.64
N ASN A 245 4.25 -18.40 -21.42
CA ASN A 245 2.87 -18.07 -21.09
C ASN A 245 2.72 -16.83 -20.20
N ALA A 246 3.79 -16.23 -19.67
CA ALA A 246 3.66 -15.11 -18.73
C ALA A 246 2.94 -13.90 -19.34
N ASN A 247 3.30 -13.43 -20.54
CA ASN A 247 2.62 -12.27 -21.11
C ASN A 247 1.12 -12.52 -21.42
N GLU A 248 0.75 -13.74 -21.82
CA GLU A 248 -0.64 -14.09 -22.13
C GLU A 248 -1.46 -14.43 -20.87
N GLN A 249 -0.86 -15.10 -19.88
CA GLN A 249 -1.45 -15.34 -18.57
C GLN A 249 -1.56 -14.04 -17.77
N ASP A 250 -0.54 -13.20 -17.75
CA ASP A 250 -0.56 -11.89 -17.09
C ASP A 250 -1.66 -11.04 -17.69
N GLN A 251 -1.80 -10.96 -19.02
CA GLN A 251 -2.87 -10.20 -19.67
C GLN A 251 -4.26 -10.80 -19.39
N ALA A 252 -4.43 -12.12 -19.52
CA ALA A 252 -5.72 -12.78 -19.28
C ALA A 252 -6.14 -12.80 -17.80
N GLU A 253 -5.19 -12.87 -16.86
CA GLU A 253 -5.40 -12.81 -15.41
C GLU A 253 -5.52 -11.38 -14.89
N LEU A 254 -4.76 -10.40 -15.44
CA LEU A 254 -4.99 -8.96 -15.26
C LEU A 254 -6.41 -8.58 -15.68
N LEU A 255 -6.85 -9.08 -16.84
CA LEU A 255 -8.19 -8.85 -17.34
C LEU A 255 -9.27 -9.49 -16.46
N ARG A 256 -8.98 -10.57 -15.71
CA ARG A 256 -9.92 -11.23 -14.77
C ARG A 256 -9.95 -10.62 -13.39
N TRP A 257 -8.84 -10.08 -12.90
CA TRP A 257 -8.81 -9.26 -11.68
C TRP A 257 -9.68 -8.01 -11.84
N ASN A 258 -9.84 -7.50 -13.06
CA ASN A 258 -10.81 -6.44 -13.36
C ASN A 258 -12.28 -6.91 -13.28
N VAL A 259 -12.59 -8.19 -12.98
CA VAL A 259 -13.96 -8.76 -13.04
C VAL A 259 -14.33 -9.63 -11.82
N LEU A 260 -13.84 -9.29 -10.63
CA LEU A 260 -14.32 -9.87 -9.36
C LEU A 260 -15.86 -10.05 -9.34
N PRO A 261 -16.47 -11.01 -8.61
CA PRO A 261 -16.04 -12.28 -8.01
C PRO A 261 -16.55 -13.52 -8.80
N GLY A 262 -16.00 -14.72 -8.52
CA GLY A 262 -16.54 -16.00 -9.04
C GLY A 262 -15.88 -16.54 -10.33
N ALA A 263 -14.79 -15.94 -10.80
CA ALA A 263 -14.03 -16.51 -11.89
C ALA A 263 -13.41 -17.85 -11.46
N ALA A 264 -13.83 -18.94 -12.11
CA ALA A 264 -13.26 -20.26 -11.88
C ALA A 264 -11.74 -20.22 -12.16
N PRO A 265 -10.90 -20.84 -11.31
CA PRO A 265 -9.49 -20.97 -11.61
C PRO A 265 -9.34 -21.70 -12.96
N ILE A 266 -8.51 -21.20 -13.88
CA ILE A 266 -8.10 -22.04 -15.00
C ILE A 266 -7.35 -23.23 -14.39
N ALA A 267 -7.65 -24.45 -14.84
CA ALA A 267 -6.74 -25.58 -14.68
C ALA A 267 -5.39 -25.18 -15.29
N ALA A 268 -4.45 -24.78 -14.44
CA ALA A 268 -3.23 -24.18 -14.87
C ALA A 268 -2.11 -25.23 -14.86
N ALA A 269 -1.45 -25.40 -16.00
CA ALA A 269 -0.24 -26.20 -16.08
C ALA A 269 0.84 -25.62 -15.17
N ALA A 270 1.78 -26.45 -14.75
CA ALA A 270 2.94 -26.01 -13.98
C ALA A 270 3.66 -24.86 -14.72
N VAL A 271 3.93 -23.77 -14.01
CA VAL A 271 4.62 -22.59 -14.54
C VAL A 271 6.04 -22.59 -14.01
N ARG A 272 7.02 -22.31 -14.86
CA ARG A 272 8.42 -22.26 -14.46
C ARG A 272 9.01 -20.88 -14.69
N TYR A 273 9.71 -20.40 -13.68
CA TYR A 273 10.42 -19.13 -13.71
C TYR A 273 11.92 -19.36 -13.53
N GLU A 274 12.69 -18.72 -14.39
CA GLU A 274 14.13 -18.62 -14.24
C GLU A 274 14.48 -17.40 -13.39
N VAL A 275 15.21 -17.64 -12.31
CA VAL A 275 15.65 -16.64 -11.32
C VAL A 275 17.17 -16.69 -11.23
N ALA A 276 17.83 -15.54 -11.23
CA ALA A 276 19.26 -15.46 -10.94
C ALA A 276 19.54 -14.37 -9.91
N ARG A 277 20.69 -14.48 -9.24
CA ARG A 277 21.14 -13.44 -8.33
C ARG A 277 21.83 -12.32 -9.11
N TYR A 278 21.33 -11.11 -8.96
CA TYR A 278 21.89 -9.91 -9.58
C TYR A 278 23.17 -9.45 -8.85
N GLN A 279 23.15 -9.39 -7.51
CA GLN A 279 24.30 -8.97 -6.71
C GLN A 279 24.42 -9.72 -5.36
N PRO A 280 25.58 -10.37 -5.08
CA PRO A 280 26.65 -10.70 -6.04
C PRO A 280 26.12 -11.64 -7.15
N ALA A 281 26.69 -11.62 -8.36
CA ALA A 281 26.26 -12.53 -9.42
C ALA A 281 26.36 -13.99 -8.95
N GLY A 282 25.29 -14.76 -9.12
CA GLY A 282 25.15 -16.11 -8.57
C GLY A 282 24.53 -17.10 -9.57
N PRO A 283 24.33 -18.37 -9.15
CA PRO A 283 23.74 -19.37 -10.01
C PRO A 283 22.31 -18.99 -10.40
N THR A 284 21.94 -19.35 -11.63
CA THR A 284 20.55 -19.37 -12.06
C THR A 284 19.86 -20.57 -11.43
N ALA A 285 18.61 -20.41 -11.03
CA ALA A 285 17.74 -21.48 -10.60
C ALA A 285 16.38 -21.37 -11.28
N VAL A 286 15.74 -22.52 -11.45
CA VAL A 286 14.39 -22.63 -11.96
C VAL A 286 13.47 -22.94 -10.79
N ILE A 287 12.40 -22.17 -10.66
CA ILE A 287 11.33 -22.39 -9.69
C ILE A 287 10.09 -22.84 -10.43
N THR A 288 9.52 -23.97 -10.02
CA THR A 288 8.27 -24.52 -10.56
C THR A 288 7.12 -24.19 -9.62
N PHE A 289 6.07 -23.58 -10.16
CA PHE A 289 4.82 -23.30 -9.48
C PHE A 289 3.72 -24.20 -10.00
N GLU A 290 2.96 -24.78 -9.09
CA GLU A 290 1.79 -25.60 -9.38
C GLU A 290 0.57 -25.08 -8.63
N ARG A 291 -0.61 -25.32 -9.19
CA ARG A 291 -1.87 -25.00 -8.56
C ARG A 291 -2.20 -26.08 -7.53
N ILE A 292 -2.16 -25.74 -6.24
CA ILE A 292 -2.50 -26.64 -5.14
C ILE A 292 -3.65 -26.01 -4.34
N GLY A 293 -4.80 -26.69 -4.32
CA GLY A 293 -6.03 -26.13 -3.76
C GLY A 293 -6.42 -24.83 -4.49
N ASP A 294 -6.64 -23.76 -3.72
CA ASP A 294 -6.99 -22.44 -4.22
C ASP A 294 -5.78 -21.51 -4.44
N GLY A 295 -4.56 -22.04 -4.36
CA GLY A 295 -3.31 -21.26 -4.39
C GLY A 295 -2.31 -21.71 -5.47
N TRP A 296 -1.38 -20.83 -5.80
CA TRP A 296 -0.14 -21.20 -6.49
C TRP A 296 0.97 -21.40 -5.47
N LEU A 297 1.59 -22.57 -5.50
CA LEU A 297 2.70 -22.89 -4.61
C LEU A 297 3.94 -23.25 -5.42
N ALA A 298 5.10 -22.75 -5.00
CA ALA A 298 6.38 -23.29 -5.45
C ALA A 298 6.51 -24.73 -4.94
N THR A 299 6.64 -25.68 -5.86
CA THR A 299 6.75 -27.12 -5.55
C THR A 299 8.14 -27.67 -5.80
N ASP A 300 8.93 -27.02 -6.64
CA ASP A 300 10.30 -27.41 -6.94
C ASP A 300 11.22 -26.20 -7.18
N VAL A 301 12.47 -26.32 -6.75
CA VAL A 301 13.54 -25.33 -6.95
C VAL A 301 14.85 -26.06 -7.21
N HIS A 302 15.48 -25.81 -8.35
CA HIS A 302 16.76 -26.42 -8.69
C HIS A 302 17.68 -25.46 -9.44
N ALA A 303 18.99 -25.69 -9.33
CA ALA A 303 19.98 -24.94 -10.09
C ALA A 303 19.89 -25.26 -11.58
N GLY A 304 19.98 -24.24 -12.43
CA GLY A 304 19.91 -24.39 -13.89
C GLY A 304 19.21 -23.20 -14.55
N ALA A 305 19.06 -23.29 -15.87
CA ALA A 305 18.33 -22.34 -16.68
C ALA A 305 17.17 -23.05 -17.39
N LEU A 306 16.15 -22.30 -17.79
CA LEU A 306 15.12 -22.85 -18.67
C LEU A 306 15.72 -23.16 -20.06
N PRO A 307 15.34 -24.28 -20.69
CA PRO A 307 15.79 -24.64 -22.03
C PRO A 307 15.34 -23.63 -23.09
#